data_AF-A0A957XKQ9-F1
#
_entry.id   AF-A0A957XKQ9-F1
#
_cell.length_a   1.000
_cell.length_b   1.000
_cell.length_c   1.000
_cell.angle_alpha   90.00
_cell.angle_beta   90.00
_cell.angle_gamma   90.00
#
_symmetry.space_group_name_H-M   'P 1'
#
loop_
_entity.id
_entity.type
_entity.pdbx_description
1 polymer ?
#
loop_
_entity_poly.entity_id
_entity_poly.type
_entity_poly.pdbx_seq_one_letter_code
_entity_poly.pdbx_strand_id
1 'polypeptide(L)'
;MNEEAKVEYSDNPDFNEWLDSSKENTVTISGYSFPPSETLYRMNYDQYIEAYETYLEDDNILIETVYSDFPTPISFYIYQAQENYDNPHHRLDLLKSAWEALVFFLYGMILGESRHRKLPLKKIGITLNDFYSDRLATRLTIAENIFDYCTKNGYELSCSSLFSLDAISKLRDLNKKRNEFEHAFAATPDEQRNLYEALFPEMVVALKKLRELHRVNLFRFHSASDGGLLTPRCDVFRGHSLDGSKRLIIIPKEDFELVYPYFTAQSVFAQIEGENVFCLAPFIHFKKDPQDSHPRLTMYKKKISGGKYLYGIIGQSTQIEVAKASFVDRDNELRSLILEEGI
;
A
#
# COMPACT_ATOMS: atom_id res chain seq x y z
N MET A 1 -9.42 26.75 -24.46
CA MET A 1 -10.36 25.89 -23.71
C MET A 1 -9.62 24.58 -23.50
N ASN A 2 -9.25 24.25 -22.26
CA ASN A 2 -8.86 22.88 -21.94
C ASN A 2 -10.16 22.07 -22.02
N GLU A 3 -10.25 21.14 -22.98
CA GLU A 3 -11.20 20.04 -22.85
C GLU A 3 -10.75 19.27 -21.60
N GLU A 4 -11.59 19.26 -20.57
CA GLU A 4 -11.37 18.39 -19.42
C GLU A 4 -11.35 16.94 -19.95
N ALA A 5 -10.32 16.19 -19.55
CA ALA A 5 -10.16 14.82 -20.02
C ALA A 5 -11.40 14.01 -19.64
N LYS A 6 -12.03 13.37 -20.64
CA LYS A 6 -13.19 12.51 -20.43
C LYS A 6 -12.79 11.35 -19.51
N VAL A 7 -13.60 11.06 -18.50
CA VAL A 7 -13.45 9.85 -17.68
C VAL A 7 -13.74 8.66 -18.57
N GLU A 8 -12.76 7.79 -18.79
CA GLU A 8 -12.93 6.63 -19.66
C GLU A 8 -13.56 5.44 -18.92
N TYR A 9 -14.48 4.75 -19.60
CA TYR A 9 -15.22 3.64 -19.01
C TYR A 9 -14.29 2.49 -18.58
N SER A 10 -13.27 2.19 -19.40
CA SER A 10 -12.30 1.11 -19.13
C SER A 10 -11.46 1.34 -17.89
N ASP A 11 -11.31 2.59 -17.48
CA ASP A 11 -10.38 2.99 -16.44
C ASP A 11 -11.01 2.91 -15.04
N ASN A 12 -12.33 2.66 -14.98
CA ASN A 12 -13.14 2.68 -13.77
C ASN A 12 -13.96 1.38 -13.57
N PRO A 13 -13.33 0.19 -13.66
CA PRO A 13 -14.05 -1.09 -13.60
C PRO A 13 -14.81 -1.28 -12.28
N ASP A 14 -14.24 -0.86 -11.15
CA ASP A 14 -14.84 -1.02 -9.82
C ASP A 14 -16.11 -0.15 -9.64
N PHE A 15 -16.10 1.07 -10.19
CA PHE A 15 -17.28 1.93 -10.21
C PHE A 15 -18.38 1.35 -11.11
N ASN A 16 -18.00 0.84 -12.29
CA ASN A 16 -18.94 0.21 -13.20
C ASN A 16 -19.58 -1.02 -12.54
N GLU A 17 -18.78 -1.85 -11.87
CA GLU A 17 -19.28 -3.00 -11.11
C GLU A 17 -20.19 -2.55 -9.97
N TRP A 18 -19.85 -1.48 -9.24
CA TRP A 18 -20.70 -0.92 -8.19
C TRP A 18 -22.08 -0.52 -8.74
N LEU A 19 -22.14 0.19 -9.87
CA LEU A 19 -23.40 0.55 -10.53
C LEU A 19 -24.20 -0.68 -10.97
N ASP A 20 -23.53 -1.72 -11.44
CA ASP A 20 -24.15 -2.92 -12.01
C ASP A 20 -24.53 -3.97 -10.96
N SER A 21 -23.92 -3.95 -9.77
CA SER A 21 -24.02 -4.97 -8.73
C SER A 21 -25.44 -5.16 -8.17
N SER A 22 -26.28 -4.13 -8.21
CA SER A 22 -27.70 -4.24 -7.86
C SER A 22 -28.49 -4.83 -9.02
N LYS A 23 -28.92 -6.09 -8.88
CA LYS A 23 -29.76 -6.81 -9.88
C LYS A 23 -31.08 -6.09 -10.23
N GLU A 24 -31.52 -5.15 -9.41
CA GLU A 24 -32.71 -4.33 -9.63
C GLU A 24 -32.48 -3.17 -10.61
N ASN A 25 -31.22 -2.85 -10.96
CA ASN A 25 -30.90 -1.65 -11.76
C ASN A 25 -30.81 -1.90 -13.27
N THR A 26 -30.90 -3.15 -13.77
CA THR A 26 -30.71 -3.38 -15.21
C THR A 26 -31.70 -2.59 -16.07
N VAL A 27 -31.21 -1.87 -17.07
CA VAL A 27 -32.05 -1.08 -17.97
C VAL A 27 -32.65 -2.01 -19.03
N THR A 28 -33.98 -2.14 -19.05
CA THR A 28 -34.67 -2.99 -20.03
C THR A 28 -35.17 -2.15 -21.21
N ILE A 29 -34.70 -2.46 -22.42
CA ILE A 29 -35.14 -1.82 -23.66
C ILE A 29 -35.61 -2.90 -24.63
N SER A 30 -36.89 -2.87 -25.00
CA SER A 30 -37.49 -3.82 -25.97
C SER A 30 -37.22 -5.31 -25.66
N GLY A 31 -37.15 -5.68 -24.38
CA GLY A 31 -36.91 -7.06 -23.94
C GLY A 31 -35.44 -7.46 -23.78
N TYR A 32 -34.50 -6.57 -24.07
CA TYR A 32 -33.07 -6.76 -23.79
C TYR A 32 -32.69 -6.05 -22.49
N SER A 33 -31.80 -6.66 -21.71
CA SER A 33 -31.29 -6.12 -20.44
C SER A 33 -29.86 -5.63 -20.64
N PHE A 34 -29.60 -4.40 -20.23
CA PHE A 34 -28.30 -3.75 -20.32
C PHE A 34 -27.77 -3.36 -18.95
N PRO A 35 -26.43 -3.39 -18.73
CA PRO A 35 -25.83 -2.86 -17.51
C PRO A 35 -26.12 -1.36 -17.35
N PRO A 36 -26.48 -0.91 -16.14
CA PRO A 36 -26.62 0.52 -15.81
C PRO A 36 -25.39 1.34 -16.19
N SER A 37 -24.20 0.85 -15.87
CA SER A 37 -22.93 1.56 -16.07
C SER A 37 -22.71 1.90 -17.54
N GLU A 38 -22.81 0.89 -18.42
CA GLU A 38 -22.65 1.04 -19.86
C GLU A 38 -23.74 1.94 -20.47
N THR A 39 -24.97 1.81 -19.98
CA THR A 39 -26.10 2.63 -20.46
C THR A 39 -25.90 4.10 -20.10
N LEU A 40 -25.53 4.40 -18.86
CA LEU A 40 -25.24 5.75 -18.41
C LEU A 40 -24.05 6.34 -19.18
N TYR A 41 -22.94 5.61 -19.29
CA TYR A 41 -21.76 6.12 -20.00
C TYR A 41 -22.04 6.47 -21.47
N ARG A 42 -22.84 5.65 -22.17
CA ARG A 42 -23.13 5.84 -23.60
C ARG A 42 -24.27 6.81 -23.88
N MET A 43 -25.32 6.82 -23.03
CA MET A 43 -26.57 7.53 -23.30
C MET A 43 -26.78 8.77 -22.43
N ASN A 44 -26.17 8.83 -21.25
CA ASN A 44 -26.30 9.96 -20.32
C ASN A 44 -25.02 10.15 -19.51
N TYR A 45 -23.95 10.58 -20.20
CA TYR A 45 -22.62 10.70 -19.63
C TYR A 45 -22.58 11.67 -18.44
N ASP A 46 -23.39 12.72 -18.43
CA ASP A 46 -23.45 13.66 -17.30
C ASP A 46 -23.91 12.97 -16.00
N GLN A 47 -24.92 12.09 -16.09
CA GLN A 47 -25.35 11.28 -14.93
C GLN A 47 -24.34 10.19 -14.55
N TYR A 48 -23.59 9.66 -15.53
CA TYR A 48 -22.48 8.75 -15.24
C TYR A 48 -21.42 9.46 -14.40
N ILE A 49 -21.09 10.72 -14.73
CA ILE A 49 -20.15 11.54 -13.97
C ILE A 49 -20.68 11.91 -12.58
N GLU A 50 -21.94 12.33 -12.46
CA GLU A 50 -22.54 12.62 -11.14
C GLU A 50 -22.53 11.39 -10.21
N ALA A 51 -22.85 10.21 -10.76
CA ALA A 51 -22.78 8.96 -10.02
C ALA A 51 -21.33 8.58 -9.67
N TYR A 52 -20.38 8.84 -10.57
CA TYR A 52 -18.96 8.60 -10.33
C TYR A 52 -18.42 9.50 -9.21
N GLU A 53 -18.75 10.79 -9.23
CA GLU A 53 -18.40 11.72 -8.16
C GLU A 53 -18.99 11.30 -6.81
N THR A 54 -20.26 10.88 -6.80
CA THR A 54 -20.92 10.34 -5.60
C THR A 54 -20.18 9.11 -5.07
N TYR A 55 -19.85 8.15 -5.94
CA TYR A 55 -19.06 6.97 -5.60
C TYR A 55 -17.70 7.35 -5.02
N LEU A 56 -17.04 8.37 -5.59
CA LEU A 56 -15.75 8.83 -5.10
C LEU A 56 -15.85 9.55 -3.74
N GLU A 57 -16.99 10.13 -3.41
CA GLU A 57 -17.20 10.83 -2.14
C GLU A 57 -17.74 9.95 -1.02
N ASP A 58 -18.33 8.79 -1.32
CA ASP A 58 -18.91 7.89 -0.32
C ASP A 58 -17.83 7.21 0.55
N ASP A 59 -17.84 7.54 1.84
CA ASP A 59 -16.92 6.98 2.83
C ASP A 59 -17.18 5.48 3.08
N ASN A 60 -18.42 5.00 2.99
CA ASN A 60 -18.75 3.60 3.24
C ASN A 60 -18.18 2.72 2.15
N ILE A 61 -18.36 3.12 0.88
CA ILE A 61 -17.78 2.43 -0.27
C ILE A 61 -16.26 2.36 -0.12
N LEU A 62 -15.62 3.49 0.21
CA LEU A 62 -14.17 3.50 0.43
C LEU A 62 -13.75 2.54 1.54
N ILE A 63 -14.44 2.54 2.68
CA ILE A 63 -14.10 1.70 3.83
C ILE A 63 -14.30 0.21 3.49
N GLU A 64 -15.35 -0.13 2.75
CA GLU A 64 -15.54 -1.49 2.23
C GLU A 64 -14.39 -1.91 1.31
N THR A 65 -14.00 -1.07 0.34
CA THR A 65 -12.82 -1.31 -0.51
C THR A 65 -11.55 -1.46 0.32
N VAL A 66 -11.37 -0.66 1.37
CA VAL A 66 -10.21 -0.79 2.28
C VAL A 66 -10.24 -2.15 2.99
N TYR A 67 -11.40 -2.65 3.42
CA TYR A 67 -11.50 -3.94 4.09
C TYR A 67 -11.27 -5.13 3.18
N SER A 68 -11.72 -5.06 1.92
CA SER A 68 -11.66 -6.18 0.96
C SER A 68 -10.37 -6.18 0.14
N ASP A 69 -9.92 -5.00 -0.29
CA ASP A 69 -9.08 -4.89 -1.48
C ASP A 69 -7.77 -4.15 -1.27
N PHE A 70 -7.61 -3.39 -0.18
CA PHE A 70 -6.33 -2.76 0.14
C PHE A 70 -5.27 -3.80 0.58
N PRO A 71 -3.98 -3.44 0.57
CA PRO A 71 -2.92 -4.29 1.11
C PRO A 71 -3.14 -4.58 2.59
N THR A 72 -3.01 -5.86 2.97
CA THR A 72 -3.30 -6.35 4.33
C THR A 72 -2.68 -5.54 5.48
N PRO A 73 -1.43 -5.03 5.41
CA PRO A 73 -0.88 -4.19 6.47
C PRO A 73 -1.77 -3.00 6.86
N ILE A 74 -2.51 -2.44 5.90
CA ILE A 74 -3.37 -1.28 6.11
C ILE A 74 -4.78 -1.76 6.50
N SER A 75 -5.35 -2.62 5.67
CA SER A 75 -6.72 -3.13 5.84
C SER A 75 -6.95 -3.78 7.20
N PHE A 76 -5.99 -4.57 7.67
CA PHE A 76 -6.08 -5.27 8.95
C PHE A 76 -6.35 -4.28 10.09
N TYR A 77 -5.50 -3.25 10.24
CA TYR A 77 -5.63 -2.34 11.37
C TYR A 77 -6.85 -1.42 11.26
N ILE A 78 -7.23 -1.01 10.05
CA ILE A 78 -8.45 -0.21 9.83
C ILE A 78 -9.70 -1.02 10.20
N TYR A 79 -9.78 -2.28 9.75
CA TYR A 79 -10.86 -3.19 10.12
C TYR A 79 -10.91 -3.44 11.63
N GLN A 80 -9.78 -3.75 12.26
CA GLN A 80 -9.73 -3.97 13.71
C GLN A 80 -10.16 -2.72 14.50
N ALA A 81 -9.74 -1.52 14.07
CA ALA A 81 -10.11 -0.28 14.73
C ALA A 81 -11.62 0.02 14.64
N GLN A 82 -12.32 -0.49 13.63
CA GLN A 82 -13.74 -0.25 13.44
C GLN A 82 -14.61 -1.38 14.02
N GLU A 83 -14.22 -2.63 13.79
CA GLU A 83 -15.08 -3.79 14.03
C GLU A 83 -14.60 -4.68 15.19
N ASN A 84 -13.33 -4.59 15.60
CA ASN A 84 -12.76 -5.56 16.55
C ASN A 84 -11.75 -4.94 17.52
N TYR A 85 -12.24 -4.04 18.37
CA TYR A 85 -11.47 -3.40 19.45
C TYR A 85 -12.06 -3.71 20.81
N ASP A 86 -11.21 -3.83 21.84
CA ASP A 86 -11.67 -4.20 23.19
C ASP A 86 -12.18 -3.00 24.00
N ASN A 87 -11.60 -1.82 23.77
CA ASN A 87 -11.87 -0.59 24.51
C ASN A 87 -11.36 0.65 23.74
N PRO A 88 -11.70 1.88 24.16
CA PRO A 88 -11.27 3.10 23.46
C PRO A 88 -9.76 3.26 23.30
N HIS A 89 -8.96 2.82 24.28
CA HIS A 89 -7.50 2.85 24.20
C HIS A 89 -7.00 1.93 23.08
N HIS A 90 -7.47 0.68 23.09
CA HIS A 90 -7.11 -0.29 22.06
C HIS A 90 -7.53 0.21 20.66
N ARG A 91 -8.74 0.77 20.54
CA ARG A 91 -9.23 1.35 19.28
C ARG A 91 -8.31 2.45 18.74
N LEU A 92 -7.87 3.35 19.61
CA LEU A 92 -6.94 4.43 19.25
C LEU A 92 -5.55 3.89 18.86
N ASP A 93 -5.04 2.88 19.56
CA ASP A 93 -3.76 2.25 19.22
C ASP A 93 -3.81 1.50 17.88
N LEU A 94 -4.95 0.89 17.54
CA LEU A 94 -5.19 0.28 16.22
C LEU A 94 -5.19 1.35 15.12
N LEU A 95 -5.82 2.50 15.34
CA LEU A 95 -5.78 3.62 14.39
C LEU A 95 -4.35 4.15 14.17
N LYS A 96 -3.56 4.28 15.24
CA LYS A 96 -2.14 4.64 15.14
C LYS A 96 -1.35 3.58 14.36
N SER A 97 -1.65 2.31 14.59
CA SER A 97 -1.00 1.20 13.88
C SER A 97 -1.36 1.18 12.39
N ALA A 98 -2.63 1.45 12.05
CA ALA A 98 -3.10 1.55 10.66
C ALA A 98 -2.35 2.64 9.90
N TRP A 99 -2.19 3.79 10.52
CA TRP A 99 -1.38 4.84 9.96
C TRP A 99 0.07 4.41 9.79
N GLU A 100 0.73 3.94 10.84
CA GLU A 100 2.14 3.54 10.75
C GLU A 100 2.34 2.54 9.62
N ALA A 101 1.40 1.60 9.48
CA ALA A 101 1.37 0.66 8.38
C ALA A 101 1.25 1.35 7.02
N LEU A 102 0.37 2.34 6.88
CA LEU A 102 0.24 3.13 5.65
C LEU A 102 1.56 3.80 5.25
N VAL A 103 2.21 4.54 6.17
CA VAL A 103 3.48 5.22 5.89
C VAL A 103 4.59 4.22 5.59
N PHE A 104 4.68 3.12 6.35
CA PHE A 104 5.70 2.10 6.13
C PHE A 104 5.50 1.32 4.84
N PHE A 105 4.25 1.09 4.46
CA PHE A 105 3.89 0.45 3.22
C PHE A 105 4.30 1.31 2.03
N LEU A 106 3.86 2.57 2.00
CA LEU A 106 4.23 3.52 0.94
C LEU A 106 5.75 3.69 0.84
N TYR A 107 6.43 3.83 1.97
CA TYR A 107 7.89 3.91 2.00
C TYR A 107 8.56 2.67 1.40
N GLY A 108 8.08 1.48 1.76
CA GLY A 108 8.57 0.21 1.24
C GLY A 108 8.31 0.06 -0.26
N MET A 109 7.15 0.49 -0.74
CA MET A 109 6.81 0.51 -2.17
C MET A 109 7.78 1.40 -2.96
N ILE A 110 7.95 2.64 -2.52
CA ILE A 110 8.78 3.63 -3.23
C ILE A 110 10.24 3.21 -3.26
N LEU A 111 10.80 2.75 -2.14
CA LEU A 111 12.20 2.30 -2.13
C LEU A 111 12.40 0.97 -2.83
N GLY A 112 11.42 0.06 -2.75
CA GLY A 112 11.41 -1.19 -3.50
C GLY A 112 11.48 -0.93 -5.01
N GLU A 113 10.61 -0.04 -5.49
CA GLU A 113 10.58 0.37 -6.89
C GLU A 113 11.83 1.17 -7.29
N SER A 114 12.28 2.10 -6.44
CA SER A 114 13.50 2.88 -6.70
C SER A 114 14.72 1.99 -6.88
N ARG A 115 14.81 0.90 -6.11
CA ARG A 115 15.85 -0.12 -6.24
C ARG A 115 15.69 -0.92 -7.53
N HIS A 116 14.47 -1.36 -7.83
CA HIS A 116 14.15 -2.08 -9.07
C HIS A 116 14.55 -1.29 -10.31
N ARG A 117 14.22 0.01 -10.35
CA ARG A 117 14.53 0.92 -11.45
C ARG A 117 15.94 1.54 -11.39
N LYS A 118 16.76 1.17 -10.39
CA LYS A 118 18.13 1.70 -10.17
C LYS A 118 18.20 3.23 -10.17
N LEU A 119 17.27 3.89 -9.48
CA LEU A 119 17.25 5.35 -9.40
C LEU A 119 18.51 5.91 -8.73
N PRO A 120 19.04 7.06 -9.19
CA PRO A 120 20.25 7.67 -8.64
C PRO A 120 19.96 8.44 -7.34
N LEU A 121 19.63 7.73 -6.26
CA LEU A 121 19.17 8.30 -4.98
C LEU A 121 20.18 9.28 -4.33
N LYS A 122 21.48 9.16 -4.63
CA LYS A 122 22.49 10.17 -4.22
C LYS A 122 22.15 11.57 -4.71
N LYS A 123 21.69 11.71 -5.95
CA LYS A 123 21.37 13.01 -6.58
C LYS A 123 20.16 13.69 -5.91
N ILE A 124 19.38 12.91 -5.17
CA ILE A 124 18.20 13.33 -4.41
C ILE A 124 18.59 13.78 -2.98
N GLY A 125 19.86 13.63 -2.60
CA GLY A 125 20.37 13.96 -1.26
C GLY A 125 20.03 12.93 -0.19
N ILE A 126 19.61 11.72 -0.59
CA ILE A 126 19.29 10.63 0.33
C ILE A 126 20.58 9.93 0.76
N THR A 127 20.76 9.77 2.07
CA THR A 127 21.91 9.06 2.64
C THR A 127 21.55 7.65 3.10
N LEU A 128 22.58 6.84 3.35
CA LEU A 128 22.45 5.47 3.88
C LEU A 128 21.68 5.41 5.21
N ASN A 129 21.79 6.45 6.05
CA ASN A 129 21.09 6.49 7.33
C ASN A 129 19.60 6.81 7.15
N ASP A 130 19.24 7.51 6.09
CA ASP A 130 17.86 7.89 5.78
C ASP A 130 17.02 6.65 5.40
N PHE A 131 17.60 5.67 4.69
CA PHE A 131 16.95 4.39 4.37
C PHE A 131 16.47 3.60 5.59
N TYR A 132 17.16 3.78 6.70
CA TYR A 132 16.95 2.98 7.89
C TYR A 132 16.34 3.82 9.03
N SER A 133 15.82 5.00 8.72
CA SER A 133 15.17 5.88 9.69
C SER A 133 13.94 5.23 10.30
N ASP A 134 13.76 5.46 11.60
CA ASP A 134 12.61 5.05 12.39
C ASP A 134 11.53 6.14 12.47
N ARG A 135 11.81 7.34 11.96
CA ARG A 135 10.91 8.49 12.00
C ARG A 135 9.98 8.51 10.79
N LEU A 136 8.67 8.54 11.03
CA LEU A 136 7.64 8.67 9.99
C LEU A 136 7.85 9.90 9.12
N ALA A 137 8.13 11.06 9.73
CA ALA A 137 8.37 12.30 9.01
C ALA A 137 9.53 12.18 8.00
N THR A 138 10.65 11.56 8.40
CA THR A 138 11.79 11.32 7.51
C THR A 138 11.42 10.40 6.35
N ARG A 139 10.64 9.34 6.60
CA ARG A 139 10.16 8.43 5.55
C ARG A 139 9.27 9.14 4.53
N LEU A 140 8.36 10.00 4.98
CA LEU A 140 7.52 10.82 4.12
C LEU A 140 8.36 11.84 3.30
N THR A 141 9.36 12.47 3.91
CA THR A 141 10.28 13.37 3.18
C THR A 141 11.07 12.63 2.10
N ILE A 142 11.55 11.41 2.39
CA ILE A 142 12.23 10.58 1.38
C ILE A 142 11.27 10.26 0.22
N ALA A 143 10.05 9.85 0.53
CA ALA A 143 9.02 9.57 -0.46
C ALA A 143 8.75 10.77 -1.38
N GLU A 144 8.51 11.95 -0.81
CA GLU A 144 8.31 13.19 -1.57
C GLU A 144 9.51 13.53 -2.45
N ASN A 145 10.73 13.47 -1.91
CA ASN A 145 11.93 13.81 -2.65
C ASN A 145 12.15 12.88 -3.86
N ILE A 146 11.83 11.59 -3.71
CA ILE A 146 11.90 10.62 -4.82
C ILE A 146 10.87 10.95 -5.89
N PHE A 147 9.62 11.22 -5.51
CA PHE A 147 8.55 11.58 -6.44
C PHE A 147 8.87 12.87 -7.21
N ASP A 148 9.26 13.92 -6.50
CA ASP A 148 9.62 15.21 -7.09
C ASP A 148 10.80 15.07 -8.06
N TYR A 149 11.83 14.31 -7.67
CA TYR A 149 12.96 14.02 -8.55
C TYR A 149 12.53 13.26 -9.81
N CYS A 150 11.72 12.22 -9.66
CA CYS A 150 11.26 11.41 -10.80
C CYS A 150 10.45 12.25 -11.79
N THR A 151 9.53 13.07 -11.27
CA THR A 151 8.72 14.00 -12.06
C THR A 151 9.60 14.99 -12.83
N LYS A 152 10.59 15.60 -12.16
CA LYS A 152 11.49 16.59 -12.77
C LYS A 152 12.45 16.02 -13.80
N ASN A 153 12.79 14.74 -13.71
CA ASN A 153 13.79 14.10 -14.56
C ASN A 153 13.19 13.08 -15.56
N GLY A 154 11.86 12.98 -15.63
CA GLY A 154 11.18 12.07 -16.56
C GLY A 154 11.33 10.59 -16.22
N TYR A 155 11.58 10.25 -14.95
CA TYR A 155 11.48 8.85 -14.50
C TYR A 155 10.02 8.54 -14.21
N GLU A 156 9.50 7.52 -14.88
CA GLU A 156 8.16 7.00 -14.59
C GLU A 156 8.24 6.02 -13.41
N LEU A 157 7.46 6.28 -12.37
CA LEU A 157 7.23 5.36 -11.27
C LEU A 157 5.81 4.83 -11.35
N SER A 158 5.66 3.52 -11.29
CA SER A 158 4.38 2.84 -11.14
C SER A 158 3.68 3.25 -9.85
N CYS A 159 4.42 3.57 -8.78
CA CYS A 159 3.82 4.16 -7.59
C CYS A 159 3.08 5.49 -7.86
N SER A 160 3.40 6.21 -8.93
CA SER A 160 2.72 7.47 -9.28
C SER A 160 1.29 7.29 -9.77
N SER A 161 0.90 6.10 -10.25
CA SER A 161 -0.51 5.80 -10.55
C SER A 161 -1.32 5.51 -9.29
N LEU A 162 -0.65 5.17 -8.18
CA LEU A 162 -1.31 4.79 -6.92
C LEU A 162 -1.56 5.98 -6.00
N PHE A 163 -0.64 6.94 -5.98
CA PHE A 163 -0.72 8.11 -5.10
C PHE A 163 0.17 9.26 -5.58
N SER A 164 -0.23 10.48 -5.23
CA SER A 164 0.42 11.71 -5.65
C SER A 164 1.21 12.39 -4.53
N LEU A 165 1.97 13.44 -4.87
CA LEU A 165 2.62 14.32 -3.88
C LEU A 165 1.60 14.95 -2.91
N ASP A 166 0.39 15.25 -3.38
CA ASP A 166 -0.72 15.75 -2.55
C ASP A 166 -1.13 14.71 -1.49
N ALA A 167 -1.20 13.43 -1.86
CA ALA A 167 -1.49 12.35 -0.91
C ALA A 167 -0.39 12.25 0.17
N ILE A 168 0.89 12.38 -0.21
CA ILE A 168 2.00 12.34 0.76
C ILE A 168 1.95 13.57 1.69
N SER A 169 1.64 14.76 1.16
CA SER A 169 1.42 15.96 1.97
C SER A 169 0.28 15.77 2.97
N LYS A 170 -0.84 15.15 2.56
CA LYS A 170 -1.95 14.87 3.47
C LYS A 170 -1.56 13.90 4.59
N LEU A 171 -0.74 12.89 4.31
CA LEU A 171 -0.19 12.00 5.34
C LEU A 171 0.75 12.73 6.31
N ARG A 172 1.49 13.72 5.83
CA ARG A 172 2.34 14.56 6.66
C ARG A 172 1.52 15.44 7.60
N ASP A 173 0.45 16.04 7.11
CA ASP A 173 -0.47 16.84 7.92
C ASP A 173 -1.15 16.00 8.99
N LEU A 174 -1.63 14.82 8.58
CA LEU A 174 -2.13 13.80 9.49
C LEU A 174 -1.05 13.51 10.54
N ASN A 175 0.22 13.31 10.14
CA ASN A 175 1.39 13.12 11.02
C ASN A 175 1.71 14.23 11.99
N LYS A 176 1.48 15.46 11.60
CA LYS A 176 1.55 16.57 12.55
C LYS A 176 0.44 16.47 13.60
N LYS A 177 -0.81 16.25 13.18
CA LYS A 177 -1.97 16.15 14.08
C LYS A 177 -1.82 15.05 15.12
N ARG A 178 -1.46 13.81 14.76
CA ARG A 178 -1.24 12.75 15.78
C ARG A 178 -0.18 13.12 16.79
N ASN A 179 0.93 13.72 16.35
CA ASN A 179 1.99 14.09 17.28
C ASN A 179 1.49 15.17 18.26
N GLU A 180 0.73 16.16 17.79
CA GLU A 180 0.06 17.15 18.64
C GLU A 180 -0.83 16.47 19.70
N PHE A 181 -1.60 15.45 19.30
CA PHE A 181 -2.48 14.72 20.21
C PHE A 181 -1.78 13.71 21.12
N GLU A 182 -0.69 13.08 20.67
CA GLU A 182 0.13 12.20 21.52
C GLU A 182 0.77 12.98 22.67
N HIS A 183 1.16 14.23 22.42
CA HIS A 183 1.65 15.13 23.47
C HIS A 183 0.56 15.63 24.40
N ALA A 184 -0.71 15.58 24.01
CA ALA A 184 -1.84 16.05 24.80
C ALA A 184 -2.29 15.09 25.91
N PHE A 185 -1.69 13.90 26.05
CA PHE A 185 -2.04 12.86 27.04
C PHE A 185 -3.57 12.66 27.20
N ALA A 186 -4.19 11.85 26.36
CA ALA A 186 -5.56 11.38 26.58
C ALA A 186 -5.57 10.34 27.71
N ALA A 187 -5.77 10.80 28.95
CA ALA A 187 -5.66 9.99 30.16
C ALA A 187 -6.92 9.17 30.44
N THR A 188 -8.09 9.62 29.96
CA THR A 188 -9.38 8.97 30.21
C THR A 188 -9.95 8.27 28.97
N PRO A 189 -10.81 7.25 29.14
CA PRO A 189 -11.48 6.58 28.02
C PRO A 189 -12.32 7.52 27.14
N ASP A 190 -12.94 8.55 27.72
CA ASP A 190 -13.73 9.53 26.97
C ASP A 190 -12.83 10.47 26.15
N GLU A 191 -11.69 10.90 26.68
CA GLU A 191 -10.69 11.65 25.90
C GLU A 191 -10.15 10.82 24.74
N GLN A 192 -9.93 9.52 24.93
CA GLN A 192 -9.49 8.61 23.87
C GLN A 192 -10.56 8.42 22.79
N ARG A 193 -11.85 8.33 23.19
CA ARG A 193 -12.97 8.27 22.25
C ARG A 193 -13.06 9.56 21.41
N ASN A 194 -13.05 10.71 22.07
CA ASN A 194 -13.11 12.01 21.39
C ASN A 194 -11.93 12.20 20.43
N LEU A 195 -10.74 11.74 20.85
CA LEU A 195 -9.55 11.78 20.01
C LEU A 195 -9.69 10.86 18.78
N TYR A 196 -10.22 9.65 18.96
CA TYR A 196 -10.53 8.76 17.84
C TYR A 196 -11.52 9.39 16.86
N GLU A 197 -12.62 9.95 17.37
CA GLU A 197 -13.66 10.61 16.56
C GLU A 197 -13.13 11.83 15.80
N ALA A 198 -12.11 12.52 16.33
CA ALA A 198 -11.44 13.61 15.65
C ALA A 198 -10.41 13.13 14.60
N LEU A 199 -9.70 12.02 14.87
CA LEU A 199 -8.61 11.53 14.01
C LEU A 199 -9.09 10.61 12.88
N PHE A 200 -10.12 9.78 13.11
CA PHE A 200 -10.58 8.83 12.12
C PHE A 200 -11.06 9.51 10.82
N PRO A 201 -11.83 10.60 10.85
CA PRO A 201 -12.20 11.33 9.63
C PRO A 201 -10.97 11.83 8.84
N GLU A 202 -9.90 12.27 9.52
CA GLU A 202 -8.66 12.67 8.85
C GLU A 202 -7.94 11.48 8.20
N MET A 203 -8.02 10.29 8.81
CA MET A 203 -7.54 9.05 8.21
C MET A 203 -8.36 8.70 6.95
N VAL A 204 -9.69 8.85 6.99
CA VAL A 204 -10.56 8.62 5.82
C VAL A 204 -10.20 9.57 4.67
N VAL A 205 -9.97 10.85 4.95
CA VAL A 205 -9.50 11.81 3.92
C VAL A 205 -8.15 11.38 3.33
N ALA A 206 -7.22 10.87 4.14
CA ALA A 206 -5.97 10.32 3.61
C ALA A 206 -6.19 9.05 2.77
N LEU A 207 -7.09 8.16 3.18
CA LEU A 207 -7.45 6.95 2.42
C LEU A 207 -8.11 7.29 1.08
N LYS A 208 -8.96 8.33 1.00
CA LYS A 208 -9.51 8.84 -0.27
C LYS A 208 -8.41 9.19 -1.27
N LYS A 209 -7.35 9.86 -0.80
CA LYS A 209 -6.18 10.23 -1.62
C LYS A 209 -5.29 9.05 -2.02
N LEU A 210 -5.52 7.89 -1.41
CA LEU A 210 -4.79 6.65 -1.62
C LEU A 210 -5.72 5.53 -2.10
N ARG A 211 -6.89 5.88 -2.67
CA ARG A 211 -7.92 4.94 -3.09
C ARG A 211 -7.33 3.86 -3.99
N GLU A 212 -6.44 4.23 -4.90
CA GLU A 212 -5.81 3.32 -5.87
C GLU A 212 -4.90 2.25 -5.26
N LEU A 213 -4.61 2.29 -3.95
CA LEU A 213 -3.89 1.20 -3.28
C LEU A 213 -4.60 -0.16 -3.38
N HIS A 214 -5.92 -0.18 -3.66
CA HIS A 214 -6.66 -1.42 -3.94
C HIS A 214 -6.09 -2.20 -5.15
N ARG A 215 -5.37 -1.53 -6.06
CA ARG A 215 -4.74 -2.12 -7.25
C ARG A 215 -3.43 -2.86 -6.96
N VAL A 216 -2.95 -2.82 -5.72
CA VAL A 216 -1.68 -3.44 -5.32
C VAL A 216 -1.88 -4.86 -4.83
N ASN A 217 -1.30 -5.82 -5.55
CA ASN A 217 -1.16 -7.19 -5.07
C ASN A 217 0.12 -7.29 -4.24
N LEU A 218 -0.01 -7.44 -2.92
CA LEU A 218 1.09 -7.80 -2.04
C LEU A 218 1.20 -9.32 -1.98
N PHE A 219 2.33 -9.90 -2.36
CA PHE A 219 2.43 -11.35 -2.44
C PHE A 219 3.79 -11.93 -2.05
N ARG A 220 3.77 -13.24 -1.80
CA ARG A 220 4.93 -14.06 -1.48
C ARG A 220 4.95 -15.29 -2.37
N PHE A 221 6.12 -15.60 -2.92
CA PHE A 221 6.31 -16.84 -3.67
C PHE A 221 6.06 -18.06 -2.78
N HIS A 222 5.22 -18.99 -3.26
CA HIS A 222 4.93 -20.26 -2.59
C HIS A 222 5.60 -21.42 -3.33
N SER A 223 5.29 -21.59 -4.62
CA SER A 223 5.86 -22.64 -5.46
C SER A 223 5.76 -22.27 -6.95
N ALA A 224 6.56 -22.93 -7.79
CA ALA A 224 6.29 -22.93 -9.23
C ALA A 224 4.90 -23.55 -9.51
N SER A 225 4.28 -23.14 -10.61
CA SER A 225 3.08 -23.77 -11.16
C SER A 225 3.46 -24.63 -12.39
N ASP A 226 2.48 -25.30 -12.98
CA ASP A 226 2.66 -26.01 -14.26
C ASP A 226 3.03 -25.05 -15.41
N GLY A 227 2.68 -23.76 -15.28
CA GLY A 227 3.10 -22.67 -16.18
C GLY A 227 4.47 -22.07 -15.84
N GLY A 228 5.22 -22.70 -14.93
CA GLY A 228 6.59 -22.32 -14.57
C GLY A 228 6.68 -21.13 -13.61
N LEU A 229 7.83 -20.43 -13.67
CA LEU A 229 8.15 -19.32 -12.76
C LEU A 229 7.66 -17.95 -13.24
N LEU A 230 7.11 -17.85 -14.45
CA LEU A 230 6.40 -16.66 -14.93
C LEU A 230 4.96 -16.61 -14.44
N THR A 231 4.43 -17.73 -13.94
CA THR A 231 3.06 -17.84 -13.39
C THR A 231 3.04 -18.60 -12.05
N PRO A 232 3.87 -18.25 -11.07
CA PRO A 232 4.01 -19.02 -9.85
C PRO A 232 2.73 -18.99 -9.01
N ARG A 233 2.60 -19.99 -8.14
CA ARG A 233 1.65 -19.95 -7.03
C ARG A 233 2.21 -19.05 -5.94
N CYS A 234 1.41 -18.09 -5.50
CA CYS A 234 1.76 -17.12 -4.49
C CYS A 234 0.70 -17.06 -3.40
N ASP A 235 1.13 -16.72 -2.19
CA ASP A 235 0.23 -16.27 -1.12
C ASP A 235 0.03 -14.75 -1.32
N VAL A 236 -1.22 -14.30 -1.54
CA VAL A 236 -1.60 -12.90 -1.82
C VAL A 236 -2.32 -12.31 -0.61
N PHE A 237 -1.83 -11.17 -0.14
CA PHE A 237 -2.24 -10.48 1.09
C PHE A 237 -3.01 -9.21 0.73
N ARG A 238 -4.31 -9.40 0.53
CA ARG A 238 -5.28 -8.39 0.14
C ARG A 238 -6.48 -8.46 1.08
N GLY A 239 -6.93 -7.31 1.58
CA GLY A 239 -7.97 -7.17 2.57
C GLY A 239 -7.50 -7.45 4.00
N HIS A 240 -8.44 -7.43 4.93
CA HIS A 240 -8.19 -7.46 6.37
C HIS A 240 -7.75 -8.81 6.95
N SER A 241 -7.74 -9.89 6.17
CA SER A 241 -7.27 -11.21 6.63
C SER A 241 -5.74 -11.33 6.61
N LEU A 242 -5.17 -11.95 7.65
CA LEU A 242 -3.72 -12.20 7.75
C LEU A 242 -3.25 -13.49 7.04
N ASP A 243 -4.16 -14.40 6.71
CA ASP A 243 -3.79 -15.74 6.21
C ASP A 243 -3.34 -15.72 4.74
N GLY A 244 -3.67 -14.65 4.01
CA GLY A 244 -3.49 -14.54 2.58
C GLY A 244 -4.35 -15.54 1.79
N SER A 245 -4.40 -15.37 0.47
CA SER A 245 -5.08 -16.29 -0.45
C SER A 245 -4.12 -16.83 -1.47
N LYS A 246 -4.21 -18.13 -1.79
CA LYS A 246 -3.37 -18.74 -2.82
C LYS A 246 -3.90 -18.35 -4.20
N ARG A 247 -3.07 -17.68 -5.00
CA ARG A 247 -3.40 -17.28 -6.38
C ARG A 247 -2.22 -17.53 -7.31
N LEU A 248 -2.51 -17.63 -8.60
CA LEU A 248 -1.48 -17.53 -9.64
C LEU A 248 -1.22 -16.04 -9.91
N ILE A 249 0.04 -15.65 -9.91
CA ILE A 249 0.46 -14.29 -10.27
C ILE A 249 1.20 -14.37 -11.59
N ILE A 250 0.80 -13.57 -12.57
CA ILE A 250 1.53 -13.43 -13.83
C ILE A 250 2.65 -12.43 -13.58
N ILE A 251 3.91 -12.82 -13.81
CA ILE A 251 5.06 -11.93 -13.72
C ILE A 251 5.48 -11.58 -15.14
N PRO A 252 5.47 -10.28 -15.51
CA PRO A 252 5.93 -9.85 -16.82
C PRO A 252 7.40 -10.20 -17.03
N LYS A 253 7.73 -10.59 -18.26
CA LYS A 253 9.08 -11.08 -18.59
C LYS A 253 10.16 -10.04 -18.30
N GLU A 254 9.83 -8.77 -18.50
CA GLU A 254 10.73 -7.62 -18.29
C GLU A 254 11.15 -7.48 -16.83
N ASP A 255 10.22 -7.73 -15.89
CA ASP A 255 10.52 -7.70 -14.46
C ASP A 255 11.12 -9.00 -13.94
N PHE A 256 10.81 -10.14 -14.59
CA PHE A 256 11.17 -11.47 -14.10
C PHE A 256 12.67 -11.60 -13.81
N GLU A 257 13.54 -11.14 -14.70
CA GLU A 257 15.00 -11.24 -14.52
C GLU A 257 15.49 -10.47 -13.28
N LEU A 258 14.84 -9.35 -12.95
CA LEU A 258 15.19 -8.51 -11.81
C LEU A 258 14.65 -9.07 -10.50
N VAL A 259 13.48 -9.72 -10.51
CA VAL A 259 12.86 -10.25 -9.30
C VAL A 259 13.20 -11.70 -8.99
N TYR A 260 13.56 -12.50 -9.99
CA TYR A 260 13.87 -13.92 -9.85
C TYR A 260 14.94 -14.24 -8.79
N PRO A 261 16.06 -13.48 -8.68
CA PRO A 261 17.04 -13.71 -7.61
C PRO A 261 16.46 -13.63 -6.20
N TYR A 262 15.30 -12.98 -6.05
CA TYR A 262 14.62 -12.78 -4.77
C TYR A 262 13.51 -13.79 -4.49
N PHE A 263 13.22 -14.73 -5.39
CA PHE A 263 12.10 -15.69 -5.27
C PHE A 263 12.35 -16.73 -4.19
N THR A 264 12.23 -16.28 -2.95
CA THR A 264 12.35 -17.07 -1.74
C THR A 264 11.04 -16.99 -0.96
N ALA A 265 10.77 -17.99 -0.13
CA ALA A 265 9.60 -18.02 0.75
C ALA A 265 9.60 -16.93 1.84
N GLN A 266 10.62 -16.06 1.87
CA GLN A 266 10.75 -14.97 2.83
C GLN A 266 10.64 -13.58 2.17
N SER A 267 10.80 -13.49 0.86
CA SER A 267 10.69 -12.22 0.14
C SER A 267 9.23 -11.84 -0.11
N VAL A 268 8.97 -10.54 -0.04
CA VAL A 268 7.68 -9.94 -0.36
C VAL A 268 7.82 -9.15 -1.65
N PHE A 269 6.79 -9.21 -2.47
CA PHE A 269 6.70 -8.51 -3.74
C PHE A 269 5.43 -7.68 -3.78
N ALA A 270 5.50 -6.55 -4.48
CA ALA A 270 4.33 -5.84 -4.93
C ALA A 270 4.14 -6.08 -6.42
N GLN A 271 2.89 -6.17 -6.84
CA GLN A 271 2.49 -6.04 -8.24
C GLN A 271 1.45 -4.92 -8.35
N ILE A 272 1.69 -4.00 -9.29
CA ILE A 272 0.78 -2.89 -9.59
C ILE A 272 0.11 -3.18 -10.94
N GLU A 273 -1.22 -3.25 -10.95
CA GLU A 273 -2.06 -3.39 -12.16
C GLU A 273 -1.71 -4.61 -13.04
N GLY A 274 -1.06 -5.64 -12.48
CA GLY A 274 -0.66 -6.83 -13.23
C GLY A 274 0.65 -6.67 -14.03
N GLU A 275 1.22 -5.46 -14.08
CA GLU A 275 2.32 -5.13 -14.99
C GLU A 275 3.66 -4.95 -14.28
N ASN A 276 3.69 -4.26 -13.15
CA ASN A 276 4.96 -3.87 -12.53
C ASN A 276 5.19 -4.68 -11.26
N VAL A 277 6.22 -5.53 -11.25
CA VAL A 277 6.56 -6.43 -10.15
C VAL A 277 7.93 -6.10 -9.58
N PHE A 278 8.01 -5.81 -8.28
CA PHE A 278 9.27 -5.54 -7.61
C PHE A 278 9.29 -6.04 -6.16
N CYS A 279 10.49 -6.31 -5.66
CA CYS A 279 10.69 -6.86 -4.32
C CYS A 279 10.76 -5.76 -3.25
N LEU A 280 9.95 -5.91 -2.19
CA LEU A 280 9.82 -4.95 -1.09
C LEU A 280 10.79 -5.21 0.07
N ALA A 281 11.54 -6.31 0.03
CA ALA A 281 12.58 -6.56 1.02
C ALA A 281 13.74 -5.55 0.84
N PRO A 282 14.32 -5.03 1.93
CA PRO A 282 14.12 -5.44 3.33
C PRO A 282 12.97 -4.73 4.05
N PHE A 283 12.24 -3.79 3.44
CA PHE A 283 11.27 -2.96 4.15
C PHE A 283 10.00 -3.70 4.55
N ILE A 284 9.56 -4.63 3.71
CA ILE A 284 8.42 -5.53 3.99
C ILE A 284 8.90 -6.96 3.76
N HIS A 285 8.59 -7.84 4.70
CA HIS A 285 9.18 -9.18 4.76
C HIS A 285 8.24 -10.20 5.44
N PHE A 286 8.43 -11.49 5.16
CA PHE A 286 7.77 -12.58 5.89
C PHE A 286 8.73 -13.28 6.84
N LYS A 287 8.33 -13.40 8.11
CA LYS A 287 8.98 -14.33 9.03
C LYS A 287 8.11 -15.58 9.18
N LYS A 288 8.70 -16.74 8.90
CA LYS A 288 8.14 -18.02 9.32
C LYS A 288 8.82 -18.42 10.63
N ASP A 289 8.05 -18.49 11.70
CA ASP A 289 8.54 -19.10 12.95
C ASP A 289 8.63 -20.62 12.72
N PRO A 290 9.71 -21.31 13.12
CA PRO A 290 9.77 -22.77 13.04
C PRO A 290 8.60 -23.50 13.73
N GLN A 291 7.99 -22.88 14.74
CA GLN A 291 6.84 -23.42 15.47
C GLN A 291 5.48 -22.97 14.91
N ASP A 292 5.47 -22.06 13.94
CA ASP A 292 4.26 -21.57 13.30
C ASP A 292 4.15 -22.12 11.87
N SER A 293 3.00 -22.72 11.55
CA SER A 293 2.71 -23.20 10.21
C SER A 293 2.56 -22.05 9.22
N HIS A 294 2.19 -20.85 9.68
CA HIS A 294 1.87 -19.71 8.83
C HIS A 294 2.97 -18.63 8.86
N PRO A 295 3.41 -18.14 7.69
CA PRO A 295 4.31 -17.00 7.62
C PRO A 295 3.61 -15.74 8.11
N ARG A 296 4.31 -14.91 8.89
CA ARG A 296 3.77 -13.65 9.39
C ARG A 296 4.36 -12.48 8.61
N LEU A 297 3.49 -11.59 8.14
CA LEU A 297 3.89 -10.37 7.46
C LEU A 297 4.49 -9.39 8.47
N THR A 298 5.59 -8.74 8.08
CA THR A 298 6.36 -7.86 8.96
C THR A 298 6.84 -6.62 8.22
N MET A 299 6.92 -5.50 8.95
CA MET A 299 7.40 -4.22 8.41
C MET A 299 8.60 -3.72 9.20
N TYR A 300 9.58 -3.21 8.46
CA TYR A 300 10.80 -2.65 9.01
C TYR A 300 10.49 -1.41 9.87
N LYS A 301 10.85 -1.49 11.17
CA LYS A 301 10.72 -0.38 12.12
C LYS A 301 12.02 0.42 12.20
N LYS A 302 13.15 -0.24 12.51
CA LYS A 302 14.43 0.46 12.71
C LYS A 302 15.66 -0.45 12.68
N LYS A 303 16.82 0.17 12.56
CA LYS A 303 18.12 -0.46 12.75
C LYS A 303 18.45 -0.47 14.23
N ILE A 304 18.91 -1.61 14.71
CA ILE A 304 19.37 -1.78 16.09
C ILE A 304 20.85 -2.18 16.13
N SER A 305 21.46 -2.13 17.31
CA SER A 305 22.86 -2.49 17.52
C SER A 305 23.16 -3.95 17.11
N GLY A 306 24.43 -4.23 16.81
CA GLY A 306 24.86 -5.60 16.50
C GLY A 306 24.48 -6.11 15.11
N GLY A 307 24.24 -5.20 14.16
CA GLY A 307 24.01 -5.58 12.76
C GLY A 307 22.66 -6.26 12.53
N LYS A 308 21.61 -5.80 13.23
CA LYS A 308 20.25 -6.32 13.12
C LYS A 308 19.24 -5.23 12.75
N TYR A 309 18.11 -5.66 12.22
CA TYR A 309 16.93 -4.86 11.93
C TYR A 309 15.78 -5.33 12.83
N LEU A 310 14.99 -4.37 13.30
CA LEU A 310 13.80 -4.60 14.10
C LEU A 310 12.57 -4.48 13.22
N TYR A 311 11.71 -5.50 13.23
CA TYR A 311 10.46 -5.52 12.49
C TYR A 311 9.27 -5.64 13.44
N GLY A 312 8.19 -4.95 13.12
CA GLY A 312 6.89 -5.18 13.74
C GLY A 312 6.14 -6.27 12.98
N ILE A 313 5.50 -7.19 13.71
CA ILE A 313 4.62 -8.19 13.10
C ILE A 313 3.22 -7.58 12.94
N ILE A 314 2.64 -7.70 11.74
CA ILE A 314 1.27 -7.20 11.51
C ILE A 314 0.29 -7.98 12.40
N GLY A 315 -0.58 -7.24 13.08
CA GLY A 315 -1.58 -7.80 13.99
C GLY A 315 -1.04 -8.28 15.34
N GLN A 316 0.20 -7.96 15.69
CA GLN A 316 0.77 -8.33 16.98
C GLN A 316 1.53 -7.15 17.61
N SER A 317 1.53 -7.10 18.94
CA SER A 317 2.34 -6.15 19.71
C SER A 317 3.82 -6.53 19.74
N THR A 318 4.17 -7.73 19.27
CA THR A 318 5.53 -8.27 19.29
C THR A 318 6.38 -7.73 18.14
N GLN A 319 7.66 -7.59 18.43
CA GLN A 319 8.68 -7.22 17.46
C GLN A 319 9.73 -8.31 17.37
N ILE A 320 10.36 -8.40 16.20
CA ILE A 320 11.37 -9.41 15.92
C ILE A 320 12.66 -8.76 15.45
N GLU A 321 13.76 -9.38 15.82
CA GLU A 321 15.07 -9.03 15.30
C GLU A 321 15.42 -9.94 14.13
N VAL A 322 15.90 -9.34 13.04
CA VAL A 322 16.39 -10.05 11.86
C VAL A 322 17.81 -9.59 11.56
N ALA A 323 18.72 -10.52 11.28
CA ALA A 323 20.10 -10.18 10.96
C ALA A 323 20.16 -9.42 9.63
N LYS A 324 20.99 -8.36 9.56
CA LYS A 324 21.27 -7.67 8.28
C LYS A 324 21.83 -8.62 7.22
N ALA A 325 22.56 -9.64 7.67
CA ALA A 325 23.10 -10.69 6.82
C ALA A 325 22.02 -11.43 6.00
N SER A 326 20.75 -11.43 6.43
CA SER A 326 19.63 -11.99 5.68
C SER A 326 19.27 -11.19 4.42
N PHE A 327 19.80 -9.97 4.29
CA PHE A 327 19.47 -9.01 3.23
C PHE A 327 20.70 -8.46 2.50
N VAL A 328 21.87 -9.11 2.59
CA VAL A 328 23.15 -8.57 2.06
C VAL A 328 23.02 -8.06 0.63
N ASP A 329 22.45 -8.84 -0.28
CA ASP A 329 22.34 -8.46 -1.68
C ASP A 329 21.46 -7.20 -1.86
N ARG A 330 20.33 -7.14 -1.15
CA ARG A 330 19.40 -5.99 -1.21
C ARG A 330 20.01 -4.75 -0.57
N ASP A 331 20.70 -4.91 0.55
CA ASP A 331 21.42 -3.84 1.23
C ASP A 331 22.55 -3.30 0.34
N ASN A 332 23.26 -4.16 -0.39
CA ASN A 332 24.31 -3.77 -1.32
C ASN A 332 23.74 -3.01 -2.54
N GLU A 333 22.62 -3.47 -3.09
CA GLU A 333 21.92 -2.74 -4.15
C GLU A 333 21.49 -1.36 -3.68
N LEU A 334 20.80 -1.25 -2.54
CA LEU A 334 20.41 0.05 -1.97
C LEU A 334 21.61 0.98 -1.75
N ARG A 335 22.75 0.42 -1.31
CA ARG A 335 24.00 1.17 -1.17
C ARG A 335 24.54 1.64 -2.51
N SER A 336 24.49 0.82 -3.56
CA SER A 336 24.94 1.24 -4.89
C SER A 336 24.14 2.41 -5.47
N LEU A 337 22.88 2.60 -5.06
CA LEU A 337 22.08 3.76 -5.49
C LEU A 337 22.58 5.09 -4.93
N ILE A 338 23.41 5.04 -3.89
CA ILE A 338 23.94 6.23 -3.19
C ILE A 338 25.46 6.35 -3.25
N LEU A 339 26.17 5.31 -3.68
CA LEU A 339 27.62 5.30 -3.87
C LEU A 339 27.92 5.61 -5.34
N GLU A 340 28.88 6.50 -5.61
CA GLU A 340 29.37 6.67 -6.99
C GLU A 340 30.07 5.38 -7.42
N GLU A 341 29.86 4.95 -8.67
CA GLU A 341 30.88 4.17 -9.35
C GLU A 341 32.15 5.03 -9.39
N GLY A 342 33.08 4.73 -8.49
CA GLY A 342 34.44 5.25 -8.60
C GLY A 342 35.02 4.68 -9.89
N ILE A 343 35.38 5.58 -10.80
CA ILE A 343 36.35 5.32 -11.87
C ILE A 343 37.68 4.92 -11.25
#